data_AF-A0A7X7JWM3-F1
#
_entry.id   AF-A0A7X7JWM3-F1
#
_cell.length_a   1.000
_cell.length_b   1.000
_cell.length_c   1.000
_cell.angle_alpha   90.00
_cell.angle_beta   90.00
_cell.angle_gamma   90.00
#
_symmetry.space_group_name_H-M   'P 1'
#
loop_
_entity.id
_entity.type
_entity.pdbx_description
1 polymer ?
#
loop_
_entity_poly.entity_id
_entity_poly.type
_entity_poly.pdbx_seq_one_letter_code
_entity_poly.pdbx_strand_id
1 'polypeptide(L)' 'MHRPLKVVQFTDNYGPGSNGLMFAVQQLEGNLLDAGHEVVVVAPAAKGVNP' A
#
# COMPACT_ATOMS: atom_id res chain seq x y z
N MET A 1 -25.48 -5.26 0.72
CA MET A 1 -24.50 -5.84 -0.22
C MET A 1 -23.37 -4.85 -0.37
N HIS A 2 -22.13 -5.20 -0.01
CA HIS A 2 -20.97 -4.34 -0.24
C HIS A 2 -20.31 -4.80 -1.54
N ARG A 3 -20.10 -3.88 -2.50
CA ARG A 3 -19.45 -4.20 -3.78
C ARG A 3 -17.94 -3.98 -3.61
N PRO A 4 -17.09 -5.00 -3.82
CA PRO A 4 -15.65 -4.84 -3.75
C PRO A 4 -15.16 -3.72 -4.67
N LEU A 5 -14.31 -2.84 -4.12
CA LEU A 5 -13.62 -1.82 -4.90
C LEU A 5 -12.30 -2.39 -5.43
N LYS A 6 -11.84 -1.82 -6.56
CA LYS A 6 -10.48 -2.00 -7.07
C LYS A 6 -9.73 -0.70 -6.83
N VAL A 7 -8.66 -0.75 -6.05
CA VAL A 7 -7.90 0.42 -5.61
C VAL A 7 -6.46 0.30 -6.09
N VAL A 8 -5.90 1.40 -6.61
CA VAL A 8 -4.48 1.50 -6.94
C VAL A 8 -3.87 2.59 -6.08
N GLN A 9 -2.88 2.23 -5.26
CA GLN A 9 -2.11 3.18 -4.46
C GLN A 9 -0.82 3.54 -5.20
N PHE A 10 -0.56 4.83 -5.36
CA PHE A 10 0.69 5.33 -5.89
C PHE A 10 1.48 5.96 -4.75
N THR A 11 2.69 5.48 -4.54
CA THR A 11 3.58 5.95 -3.48
C THR A 11 5.01 5.95 -3.98
N ASP A 12 5.82 6.90 -3.52
CA ASP A 12 7.28 6.84 -3.66
C ASP A 12 7.94 6.00 -2.55
N ASN A 13 7.14 5.57 -1.57
CA ASN A 13 7.56 5.03 -0.29
C ASN A 13 6.87 3.68 -0.05
N TYR A 14 7.53 2.59 -0.44
CA TYR A 14 7.06 1.21 -0.23
C TYR A 14 8.23 0.22 -0.11
N GLY A 15 8.30 -0.55 0.97
CA GLY A 15 9.41 -1.46 1.25
C GLY A 15 9.66 -1.73 2.75
N PRO A 16 10.85 -2.23 3.11
CA PRO A 16 11.19 -2.57 4.50
C PRO A 16 11.58 -1.36 5.38
N GLY A 17 11.51 -0.13 4.84
CA GLY A 17 11.80 1.10 5.58
C GLY A 17 10.79 1.38 6.69
N SER A 18 11.14 2.26 7.63
CA SER A 18 10.29 2.60 8.78
C SER A 18 10.18 4.10 8.92
N ASN A 19 9.14 4.65 8.30
CA ASN A 19 8.74 6.05 8.42
C ASN A 19 7.20 6.17 8.39
N GLY A 20 6.68 7.35 8.77
CA GLY A 20 5.22 7.55 8.90
C GLY A 20 4.43 7.36 7.61
N LEU A 21 4.99 7.70 6.44
CA LEU A 21 4.34 7.52 5.14
C LEU A 21 4.26 6.03 4.78
N MET A 22 5.34 5.28 5.00
CA MET A 22 5.35 3.82 4.82
C MET A 22 4.24 3.14 5.63
N PHE A 23 4.15 3.48 6.92
CA PHE A 23 3.13 2.92 7.81
C PHE A 23 1.72 3.24 7.33
N ALA A 24 1.47 4.47 6.89
CA ALA A 24 0.14 4.86 6.40
C ALA A 24 -0.26 4.06 5.14
N VAL A 25 0.65 3.89 4.18
CA VAL A 25 0.41 3.14 2.94
C VAL A 25 0.14 1.67 3.24
N GLN A 26 1.02 1.02 4.01
CA GLN A 26 0.88 -0.40 4.34
C GLN A 26 -0.34 -0.68 5.24
N GLN A 27 -0.66 0.22 6.16
CA GLN A 27 -1.87 0.09 6.98
C GLN A 27 -3.14 0.25 6.13
N LEU A 28 -3.18 1.20 5.20
CA LEU A 28 -4.32 1.37 4.30
C LEU A 28 -4.47 0.16 3.38
N GLU A 29 -3.36 -0.37 2.84
CA GLU A 29 -3.34 -1.60 2.07
C GLU A 29 -3.97 -2.76 2.86
N GLY A 30 -3.51 -3.00 4.09
CA GLY A 30 -4.06 -4.04 4.97
C GLY A 30 -5.55 -3.84 5.23
N ASN A 31 -5.97 -2.62 5.60
CA ASN A 31 -7.37 -2.32 5.88
C ASN A 31 -8.29 -2.56 4.69
N LEU A 32 -7.84 -2.26 3.46
CA LEU A 32 -8.60 -2.49 2.24
C LEU A 32 -8.74 -3.99 1.95
N LEU A 33 -7.66 -4.75 2.14
CA LEU A 33 -7.67 -6.21 1.98
C LEU A 33 -8.58 -6.88 3.02
N ASP A 34 -8.50 -6.46 4.28
CA ASP A 34 -9.35 -6.96 5.38
C ASP A 34 -10.85 -6.68 5.13
N ALA A 35 -11.17 -5.57 4.45
CA ALA A 35 -12.52 -5.21 4.04
C ALA A 35 -13.02 -5.98 2.79
N GLY A 36 -12.20 -6.84 2.19
CA GLY A 36 -12.55 -7.61 0.99
C GLY A 36 -12.45 -6.84 -0.32
N HIS A 37 -11.60 -5.81 -0.38
CA HIS A 37 -11.31 -5.07 -1.62
C HIS A 37 -10.07 -5.64 -2.34
N GLU A 38 -9.95 -5.30 -3.62
CA GLU A 38 -8.74 -5.57 -4.40
C GLU A 38 -7.83 -4.33 -4.37
N VAL A 39 -6.55 -4.51 -4.06
CA VAL A 39 -5.58 -3.42 -4.00
C VAL A 39 -4.31 -3.76 -4.79
N VAL A 40 -3.77 -2.77 -5.50
CA VAL A 40 -2.45 -2.81 -6.14
C VAL A 40 -1.66 -1.62 -5.61
N VAL A 41 -0.42 -1.86 -5.19
CA VAL A 41 0.51 -0.79 -4.84
C VAL A 41 1.52 -0.62 -5.98
N VAL A 42 1.65 0.62 -6.45
CA VAL A 42 2.63 1.04 -7.45
C VAL A 42 3.65 1.91 -6.75
N ALA A 43 4.90 1.44 -6.75
CA ALA A 43 6.02 2.16 -6.18
C ALA A 43 7.26 2.05 -7.09
N PRO A 44 8.21 3.00 -7.00
CA PRO A 44 9.48 2.88 -7.69
C PRO A 44 10.21 1.60 -7.30
N ALA A 45 10.81 0.93 -8.29
CA ALA A 45 11.75 -0.14 -8.00
C ALA A 45 13.03 0.47 -7.39
N ALA A 46 13.30 0.17 -6.13
CA ALA A 46 14.50 0.62 -5.43
C ALA A 46 15.48 -0.54 -5.21
N LYS A 47 16.79 -0.25 -5.31
CA LYS A 47 17.86 -1.18 -4.90
C LYS A 47 18.21 -0.87 -3.44
N GLY A 48 17.56 -1.53 -2.49
CA GLY A 48 17.79 -1.35 -1.05
C GLY A 48 16.51 -1.03 -0.29
N VAL A 49 16.67 -0.53 0.94
CA VAL A 49 15.54 -0.03 1.74
C VAL A 49 15.01 1.21 1.04
N ASN A 50 13.88 1.09 0.33
CA ASN A 50 13.08 2.25 -0.04
C ASN A 50 12.69 2.92 1.30
N PRO A 51 12.88 4.25 1.48
CA PRO A 51 12.63 4.88 2.77
C PRO A 51 11.29 4.44 3.32
#